data_AF-A0AAI8B8J9-F1
#
_entry.id   AF-A0AAI8B8J9-F1
#
_cell.length_a   1.000
_cell.length_b   1.000
_cell.length_c   1.000
_cell.angle_alpha   90.00
_cell.angle_beta   90.00
_cell.angle_gamma   90.00
#
_symmetry.space_group_name_H-M   'P 1'
#
loop_
_entity.id
_entity.type
_entity.pdbx_description
1 polymer ?
#
loop_
_entity_poly.entity_id
_entity_poly.type
_entity_poly.pdbx_seq_one_letter_code
_entity_poly.pdbx_strand_id
1 'polypeptide(L)'
;MKGKLLARLREDGDTLVVKGVGPDERAWLIESAPDVFYVTDHYVGWPIVLVRLSAAHPDTVKALLLREWQAIAPAKWRDETAGGAP
;
A
#
# COMPACT_ATOMS: atom_id res chain seq x y z
N MET A 1 7.01 -5.17 12.73
CA MET A 1 6.19 -5.06 13.96
C MET A 1 5.66 -6.43 14.33
N LYS A 2 5.78 -6.86 15.59
CA LYS A 2 5.30 -8.19 15.99
C LYS A 2 3.77 -8.25 15.77
N GLY A 3 3.32 -9.10 14.84
CA GLY A 3 1.91 -9.32 14.53
C GLY A 3 1.21 -8.34 13.58
N LYS A 4 1.89 -7.32 13.02
CA LYS A 4 1.26 -6.39 12.04
C LYS A 4 1.81 -6.61 10.62
N LEU A 5 0.91 -6.94 9.70
CA LEU A 5 1.19 -7.00 8.25
C LEU A 5 1.20 -5.58 7.67
N LEU A 6 2.25 -5.23 6.92
CA LEU A 6 2.36 -3.98 6.16
C LEU A 6 1.75 -4.14 4.76
N ALA A 7 2.25 -5.14 4.04
CA ALA A 7 1.79 -5.55 2.72
C ALA A 7 2.07 -7.04 2.53
N ARG A 8 1.46 -7.65 1.50
CA ARG A 8 1.71 -9.04 1.11
C ARG A 8 1.81 -9.13 -0.41
N LEU A 9 2.89 -9.73 -0.91
CA LEU A 9 2.97 -10.18 -2.30
C LEU A 9 2.17 -11.47 -2.45
N ARG A 10 1.30 -11.55 -3.46
CA ARG A 10 0.58 -12.77 -3.81
C ARG A 10 1.49 -13.74 -4.56
N GLU A 11 1.04 -14.99 -4.67
CA GLU A 11 1.77 -16.09 -5.33
C GLU A 11 1.96 -15.86 -6.84
N ASP A 12 1.18 -14.97 -7.44
CA ASP A 12 1.32 -14.55 -8.85
C ASP A 12 2.58 -13.72 -9.11
N GLY A 13 3.28 -13.25 -8.07
CA GLY A 13 4.49 -12.45 -8.18
C GLY A 13 4.27 -11.01 -8.64
N ASP A 14 3.03 -10.59 -8.88
CA ASP A 14 2.71 -9.27 -9.44
C ASP A 14 1.74 -8.47 -8.56
N THR A 15 0.84 -9.15 -7.84
CA THR A 15 -0.16 -8.47 -7.02
C THR A 15 0.37 -8.18 -5.63
N LEU A 16 0.52 -6.89 -5.29
CA LEU A 16 0.79 -6.44 -3.95
C LEU A 16 -0.51 -6.04 -3.22
N VAL A 17 -0.79 -6.70 -2.10
CA VAL A 17 -1.84 -6.31 -1.16
C VAL A 17 -1.29 -5.19 -0.27
N VAL A 18 -1.83 -3.98 -0.39
CA VAL A 18 -1.38 -2.80 0.37
C VAL A 18 -2.48 -2.38 1.34
N LYS A 19 -2.11 -2.21 2.62
CA LYS A 19 -3.02 -1.75 3.68
C LYS A 19 -2.97 -0.23 3.84
N GLY A 20 -3.91 0.30 4.61
CA GLY A 20 -3.95 1.73 4.95
C GLY A 20 -4.59 2.60 3.86
N VAL A 21 -5.31 1.99 2.92
CA VAL A 21 -6.04 2.68 1.84
C VAL A 21 -7.53 2.55 2.09
N GLY A 22 -8.16 3.65 2.52
CA GLY A 22 -9.59 3.69 2.84
C GLY A 22 -10.50 3.52 1.61
N PRO A 23 -11.81 3.33 1.79
CA PRO A 23 -12.74 3.10 0.68
C PRO A 23 -12.77 4.25 -0.34
N ASP A 24 -12.77 5.50 0.12
CA ASP A 24 -12.84 6.68 -0.76
C ASP A 24 -11.54 6.86 -1.56
N GLU A 25 -10.39 6.78 -0.88
CA GLU A 25 -9.08 6.85 -1.54
C GLU A 25 -8.91 5.68 -2.52
N ARG A 26 -9.32 4.47 -2.15
CA ARG A 26 -9.27 3.31 -3.04
C ARG A 26 -10.12 3.54 -4.27
N ALA A 27 -11.34 4.04 -4.12
CA ALA A 27 -12.21 4.33 -5.25
C ALA A 27 -11.54 5.34 -6.19
N TRP A 28 -10.96 6.41 -5.64
CA TRP A 28 -10.22 7.40 -6.41
C TRP A 28 -8.98 6.84 -7.13
N LEU A 29 -8.19 5.99 -6.46
CA LEU A 29 -7.02 5.33 -7.06
C LEU A 29 -7.43 4.40 -8.22
N ILE A 30 -8.49 3.60 -8.03
CA ILE A 30 -9.03 2.70 -9.05
C ILE A 30 -9.57 3.51 -10.23
N GLU A 31 -10.29 4.60 -9.97
CA GLU A 31 -10.81 5.49 -11.02
C GLU A 31 -9.67 6.16 -11.81
N SER A 32 -8.62 6.61 -11.11
CA SER A 32 -7.50 7.35 -11.72
C SER A 32 -6.54 6.45 -12.49
N ALA A 33 -6.36 5.19 -12.06
CA ALA A 33 -5.44 4.25 -12.68
C ALA A 33 -5.93 2.79 -12.52
N PRO A 34 -6.99 2.38 -13.24
CA PRO A 34 -7.62 1.07 -13.10
C PRO A 34 -6.72 -0.10 -13.53
N ASP A 35 -5.72 0.15 -14.38
CA ASP A 35 -4.73 -0.86 -14.78
C ASP A 35 -3.71 -1.14 -13.67
N VAL A 36 -3.57 -0.21 -12.71
CA VAL A 36 -2.62 -0.31 -11.59
C VAL A 36 -3.33 -0.76 -10.32
N PHE A 37 -4.47 -0.14 -10.01
CA PHE A 37 -5.19 -0.35 -8.76
C PHE A 37 -6.50 -1.06 -8.99
N TYR A 38 -6.79 -2.03 -8.13
CA TYR A 38 -8.06 -2.74 -8.14
C TYR A 38 -8.38 -3.30 -6.75
N VAL A 39 -9.57 -3.87 -6.63
CA VAL A 39 -10.01 -4.61 -5.45
C VAL A 39 -10.82 -5.81 -5.89
N THR A 40 -10.80 -6.87 -5.09
CA THR A 40 -11.68 -8.03 -5.26
C THR A 40 -12.69 -8.04 -4.13
N ASP A 41 -13.83 -8.70 -4.32
CA ASP A 41 -14.89 -8.87 -3.30
C ASP A 41 -14.35 -9.30 -1.93
N HIS A 42 -13.34 -10.18 -1.90
CA HIS A 42 -12.67 -10.63 -0.67
C HIS A 42 -12.09 -9.49 0.21
N TYR A 43 -11.75 -8.34 -0.36
CA TYR A 43 -11.17 -7.19 0.37
C TYR A 43 -12.14 -6.03 0.53
N VAL A 44 -13.36 -6.14 0.01
CA VAL A 44 -14.40 -5.13 0.23
C VAL A 44 -14.66 -5.03 1.74
N GLY A 45 -14.70 -3.80 2.27
CA GLY A 45 -14.86 -3.52 3.70
C GLY A 45 -13.57 -3.38 4.51
N TRP A 46 -12.39 -3.69 3.92
CA TRP A 46 -11.10 -3.48 4.57
C TRP A 46 -10.36 -2.27 3.99
N PRO A 47 -9.50 -1.58 4.76
CA PRO A 47 -8.67 -0.50 4.24
C PRO A 47 -7.48 -1.05 3.43
N ILE A 48 -7.78 -1.71 2.31
CA ILE A 48 -6.85 -2.43 1.43
C ILE A 48 -7.09 -2.02 -0.01
N VAL A 49 -6.01 -1.88 -0.79
CA VAL A 49 -6.03 -1.86 -2.26
C VAL A 49 -5.08 -2.93 -2.80
N LEU A 50 -5.39 -3.48 -3.97
CA LEU A 50 -4.48 -4.35 -4.72
C LEU A 50 -3.76 -3.52 -5.77
N VAL A 51 -2.45 -3.72 -5.88
CA VAL A 51 -1.58 -3.03 -6.83
C VAL A 51 -0.95 -4.05 -7.77
N ARG A 52 -1.04 -3.84 -9.09
CA ARG A 52 -0.26 -4.58 -10.08
C ARG A 52 1.13 -3.95 -10.19
N LEU A 53 2.16 -4.65 -9.72
CA LEU A 53 3.53 -4.14 -9.70
C LEU A 53 4.09 -3.90 -11.10
N SER A 54 3.72 -4.74 -12.06
CA SER A 54 4.09 -4.64 -13.47
C SER A 54 3.64 -3.33 -14.14
N ALA A 55 2.55 -2.73 -13.67
CA ALA A 55 2.00 -1.48 -14.21
C ALA A 55 2.27 -0.26 -13.31
N ALA A 56 2.65 -0.48 -12.04
CA ALA A 56 2.82 0.59 -11.07
C ALA A 56 4.16 1.31 -11.23
N HIS A 57 4.16 2.64 -11.03
CA HIS A 57 5.40 3.38 -10.82
C HIS A 57 5.99 3.04 -9.43
N PRO A 58 7.30 2.74 -9.31
CA PRO A 58 7.91 2.34 -8.04
C PRO A 58 7.70 3.35 -6.89
N ASP A 59 7.75 4.64 -7.20
CA ASP A 59 7.56 5.69 -6.18
C ASP A 59 6.14 5.73 -5.62
N THR A 60 5.13 5.42 -6.43
CA THR A 60 3.74 5.33 -5.97
C THR A 60 3.59 4.20 -4.95
N VAL A 61 4.18 3.03 -5.24
CA VAL A 61 4.17 1.88 -4.33
C VAL A 61 4.95 2.22 -3.05
N LYS A 62 6.12 2.84 -3.18
CA LYS A 62 6.95 3.26 -2.05
C LYS A 62 6.21 4.24 -1.14
N ALA A 63 5.50 5.22 -1.69
CA ALA A 63 4.73 6.20 -0.93
C ALA A 63 3.60 5.54 -0.13
N LEU A 64 2.85 4.62 -0.73
CA LEU A 64 1.79 3.88 -0.05
C LEU A 64 2.34 3.03 1.11
N LEU A 65 3.44 2.30 0.86
CA LEU A 65 4.09 1.48 1.87
C LEU A 65 4.66 2.33 3.01
N LEU A 66 5.29 3.48 2.70
CA LEU A 66 5.86 4.36 3.71
C LEU A 66 4.77 4.94 4.62
N ARG A 67 3.64 5.38 4.04
CA ARG A 67 2.50 5.90 4.80
C ARG A 67 1.97 4.86 5.79
N GLU A 68 1.70 3.64 5.32
CA GLU A 68 1.20 2.58 6.20
C GLU A 68 2.25 2.18 7.23
N TRP A 69 3.53 2.14 6.85
CA TRP A 69 4.62 1.87 7.78
C TRP A 69 4.67 2.91 8.90
N GLN A 70 4.57 4.20 8.60
CA GLN A 70 4.52 5.27 9.61
C GLN A 70 3.33 5.12 10.55
N ALA A 71 2.16 4.75 10.01
CA ALA A 71 0.94 4.52 10.78
C ALA A 71 1.09 3.34 11.75
N ILE A 72 1.69 2.23 11.29
CA ILE A 72 1.80 1.04 12.12
C ILE A 72 3.02 1.07 13.02
N ALA A 73 4.15 1.68 12.63
CA ALA A 73 5.42 1.64 13.34
C ALA A 73 5.36 2.27 14.75
N PRO A 74 6.17 1.81 15.72
CA PRO A 74 6.30 2.45 17.03
C PRO A 74 6.87 3.86 16.88
N ALA A 75 6.47 4.79 17.75
CA ALA A 75 6.91 6.19 17.70
C ALA A 75 8.45 6.33 17.64
N LYS A 76 9.18 5.51 18.41
CA LYS A 76 10.65 5.49 18.42
C LYS A 76 11.33 5.13 17.09
N TRP A 77 10.59 4.64 16.09
CA TRP A 77 11.11 4.30 14.77
C TRP A 77 10.65 5.28 13.69
N ARG A 78 9.76 6.24 14.01
CA ARG A 78 9.21 7.18 13.02
C ARG A 78 10.22 8.27 12.64
N ASP A 79 11.19 8.57 13.50
CA ASP A 79 12.18 9.64 13.29
C ASP A 79 13.36 9.24 12.38
N GLU A 80 13.45 7.98 11.95
CA GLU A 80 14.62 7.47 11.19
C GLU A 80 14.48 7.63 9.66
N THR A 81 13.32 8.06 9.16
CA THR A 81 13.05 8.16 7.69
C THR A 81 12.94 9.60 7.17
N ALA A 82 13.23 10.61 8.00
CA ALA A 82 13.27 12.02 7.57
C ALA A 82 14.58 12.42 6.86
N GLY A 83 15.54 11.51 6.69
CA GLY A 83 16.80 11.77 5.99
C GLY A 83 17.01 10.76 4.86
N GLY A 84 16.56 11.08 3.64
CA GLY A 84 16.70 10.14 2.53
C GLY A 84 16.22 10.62 1.17
N ALA A 85 16.54 11.84 0.79
CA ALA A 85 16.66 12.26 -0.61
C ALA A 85 17.76 13.31 -0.73
N PRO A 86 18.89 13.04 -1.40
CA PRO A 86 19.57 14.08 -2.17
C PRO A 86 18.79 14.42 -3.44
#